data_AF-A0AA43IHA9-F1
#
_entry.id   AF-A0AA43IHA9-F1
#
_cell.length_a   1.000
_cell.length_b   1.000
_cell.length_c   1.000
_cell.angle_alpha   90.00
_cell.angle_beta   90.00
_cell.angle_gamma   90.00
#
_symmetry.space_group_name_H-M   'P 1'
#
loop_
_entity.id
_entity.type
_entity.pdbx_description
1 polymer ?
#
loop_
_entity_poly.entity_id
_entity_poly.type
_entity_poly.pdbx_seq_one_letter_code
_entity_poly.pdbx_strand_id
1 'polypeptide(L)'
;HAAYRLRPGGRAVVQSITIAENKFERYRAGTDFIQQYIFPGGMLPSPGRFRSVAAAAGLAVDGMYDFGLDYAETLRRWHVQFNAAAQLVQHQGFDDRFMRTWQFYLAYCEAGFRARATGVVQAVLTHA
;
A
#
# COMPACT_ATOMS: atom_id res chain seq x y z
N HIS A 1 -1.77 20.28 4.93
CA HIS A 1 -3.17 20.64 5.22
C HIS A 1 -3.86 19.78 6.29
N ALA A 2 -3.44 18.53 6.56
CA ALA A 2 -4.10 17.67 7.56
C ALA A 2 -4.05 18.21 9.01
N ALA A 3 -2.92 18.80 9.44
CA ALA A 3 -2.80 19.36 10.79
C ALA A 3 -3.80 20.49 11.08
N TYR A 4 -4.09 21.35 10.11
CA TYR A 4 -5.08 22.43 10.26
C TYR A 4 -6.52 21.94 10.49
N ARG A 5 -6.78 20.64 10.28
CA ARG A 5 -8.09 20.02 10.54
C ARG A 5 -8.16 19.33 11.91
N LEU A 6 -7.04 19.26 12.64
CA LEU A 6 -6.97 18.74 14.00
C LEU A 6 -6.81 19.91 14.98
N ARG A 7 -7.56 19.88 16.08
CA ARG A 7 -7.26 20.75 17.23
C ARG A 7 -5.85 20.43 17.78
N PRO A 8 -5.14 21.36 18.43
CA PRO A 8 -3.90 21.06 19.14
C PRO A 8 -4.09 19.86 20.09
N GLY A 9 -3.14 18.93 20.10
CA GLY A 9 -3.24 17.64 20.82
C GLY A 9 -4.26 16.64 20.25
N GLY A 10 -4.92 16.97 19.14
CA GLY A 10 -5.82 16.08 18.42
C GLY A 10 -5.05 14.94 17.74
N ARG A 11 -5.66 13.76 17.69
CA ARG A 11 -5.05 12.53 17.17
C ARG A 11 -5.74 12.05 15.91
N ALA A 12 -4.98 11.45 15.01
CA ALA A 12 -5.48 10.73 13.85
C ALA A 12 -4.73 9.40 13.68
N VAL A 13 -5.38 8.44 13.03
CA VAL A 13 -4.71 7.21 12.57
C VAL A 13 -4.71 7.22 11.05
N VAL A 14 -3.54 7.04 10.46
CA VAL A 14 -3.37 6.91 9.01
C VAL A 14 -2.84 5.52 8.72
N GLN A 15 -3.61 4.74 7.95
CA GLN A 15 -3.15 3.47 7.41
C GLN A 15 -2.56 3.68 6.03
N SER A 16 -1.34 3.18 5.78
CA SER A 16 -0.66 3.38 4.51
C SER A 16 0.18 2.17 4.13
N ILE A 17 0.15 1.80 2.84
CA ILE A 17 1.13 0.88 2.27
C ILE A 17 2.45 1.64 2.11
N THR A 18 3.53 1.04 2.56
CA THR A 18 4.88 1.60 2.51
C THR A 18 5.79 0.74 1.64
N ILE A 19 6.91 1.32 1.23
CA ILE A 19 8.01 0.60 0.59
C ILE A 19 9.24 0.61 1.48
N ALA A 20 10.04 -0.46 1.44
CA ALA A 20 11.29 -0.53 2.18
C ALA A 20 12.22 0.67 1.86
N GLU A 21 12.90 1.18 2.89
CA GLU A 21 13.70 2.41 2.80
C GLU A 21 14.75 2.34 1.67
N ASN A 22 15.45 1.22 1.56
CA ASN A 22 16.47 0.99 0.52
C ASN A 22 15.91 0.82 -0.90
N LYS A 23 14.59 0.66 -1.06
CA LYS A 23 13.92 0.54 -2.37
C LYS A 23 13.26 1.83 -2.81
N PHE A 24 13.04 2.77 -1.90
CA PHE A 24 12.27 4.00 -2.16
C PHE A 24 12.82 4.82 -3.32
N GLU A 25 14.11 5.13 -3.36
CA GLU A 25 14.66 6.00 -4.41
C GLU A 25 14.54 5.36 -5.80
N ARG A 26 14.75 4.04 -5.91
CA ARG A 26 14.53 3.32 -7.16
C ARG A 26 13.06 3.31 -7.57
N TYR A 27 12.15 3.07 -6.62
CA TYR A 27 10.72 3.06 -6.87
C TYR A 27 10.19 4.43 -7.29
N ARG A 28 10.69 5.51 -6.67
CA ARG A 28 10.34 6.90 -7.01
C ARG A 28 10.74 7.29 -8.43
N ALA A 29 11.86 6.76 -8.92
CA ALA A 29 12.47 7.17 -10.18
C ALA A 29 11.94 6.43 -11.41
N GLY A 30 11.07 5.43 -11.25
CA GLY A 30 10.61 4.60 -12.36
C GLY A 30 9.17 4.13 -12.23
N THR A 31 8.63 3.67 -13.35
CA THR A 31 7.30 3.06 -13.42
C THR A 31 7.44 1.55 -13.45
N ASP A 32 6.78 0.85 -12.53
CA ASP A 32 6.72 -0.61 -12.50
C ASP A 32 5.38 -1.12 -13.06
N PHE A 33 5.22 -2.45 -13.08
CA PHE A 33 3.98 -3.11 -13.51
C PHE A 33 2.75 -2.57 -12.75
N ILE A 34 2.87 -2.32 -11.45
CA ILE A 34 1.75 -1.86 -10.62
C ILE A 34 1.31 -0.47 -11.06
N GLN A 35 2.26 0.46 -11.25
CA GLN A 35 1.93 1.80 -11.72
C GLN A 35 1.42 1.82 -13.16
N GLN A 36 1.89 0.92 -14.03
CA GLN A 36 1.45 0.88 -15.43
C GLN A 36 0.04 0.31 -15.60
N TYR A 37 -0.31 -0.74 -14.86
CA TYR A 37 -1.50 -1.55 -15.15
C TYR A 37 -2.56 -1.54 -14.06
N ILE A 38 -2.21 -1.21 -12.81
CA ILE A 38 -3.13 -1.35 -11.67
C ILE A 38 -3.43 0.01 -11.02
N PHE A 39 -2.39 0.77 -10.66
CA PHE A 39 -2.52 2.07 -9.97
C PHE A 39 -1.67 3.17 -10.63
N PRO A 40 -2.11 3.73 -11.78
CA PRO A 40 -1.44 4.84 -12.44
C PRO A 40 -1.23 6.03 -11.50
N GLY A 41 0.02 6.50 -11.40
CA GLY A 41 0.43 7.60 -10.52
C GLY A 41 0.58 7.23 -9.04
N GLY A 42 0.40 5.96 -8.66
CA GLY A 42 0.54 5.50 -7.28
C GLY A 42 1.98 5.62 -6.76
N MET A 43 2.16 6.27 -5.61
CA MET A 43 3.44 6.44 -4.95
C MET A 43 3.40 5.94 -3.51
N LEU A 44 4.31 5.03 -3.15
CA LEU A 44 4.45 4.52 -1.80
C LEU A 44 5.53 5.31 -1.05
N PRO A 45 5.24 5.88 0.14
CA PRO A 45 6.29 6.44 0.98
C PRO A 45 7.12 5.32 1.62
N SER A 46 8.39 5.61 1.91
CA SER A 46 9.11 4.84 2.94
C SER A 46 8.65 5.28 4.35
N PRO A 47 8.85 4.46 5.39
CA PRO A 47 8.58 4.88 6.76
C PRO A 47 9.33 6.16 7.17
N GLY A 48 10.59 6.33 6.74
CA GLY A 48 11.34 7.55 6.99
C GLY A 48 10.74 8.77 6.29
N ARG A 49 10.35 8.63 5.02
CA ARG A 49 9.68 9.70 4.26
C ARG A 49 8.32 10.06 4.84
N PHE A 50 7.54 9.07 5.27
CA PHE A 50 6.26 9.30 5.94
C PHE A 50 6.43 10.19 7.18
N ARG A 51 7.38 9.85 8.05
CA ARG A 51 7.69 10.64 9.26
C ARG A 51 8.15 12.05 8.93
N SER A 52 9.03 12.19 7.94
CA SER A 52 9.52 13.50 7.49
C SER A 52 8.40 14.41 6.99
N VAL A 53 7.48 13.87 6.18
CA VAL A 53 6.33 14.63 5.66
C VAL A 53 5.33 14.97 6.77
N ALA A 54 5.08 14.04 7.70
CA ALA A 54 4.22 14.30 8.86
C ALA A 54 4.79 15.43 9.73
N ALA A 55 6.08 15.39 10.05
CA ALA A 55 6.75 16.43 10.84
C ALA A 55 6.72 17.79 10.14
N ALA A 56 7.02 17.84 8.84
CA ALA A 56 6.91 19.07 8.05
C ALA A 56 5.49 19.65 8.01
N ALA A 57 4.47 18.82 8.24
CA ALA A 57 3.08 19.22 8.32
C ALA A 57 2.63 19.60 9.75
N GLY A 58 3.52 19.61 10.75
CA GLY A 58 3.17 19.90 12.15
C GLY A 58 2.56 18.71 12.91
N LEU A 59 2.80 17.48 12.46
CA LEU A 59 2.29 16.26 13.09
C LEU A 59 3.43 15.43 13.67
N ALA A 60 3.33 15.07 14.94
CA ALA A 60 4.17 14.07 15.56
C ALA A 60 3.67 12.65 15.20
N VAL A 61 4.59 11.71 14.97
CA VAL A 61 4.27 10.30 14.74
C VAL A 61 4.55 9.51 16.01
N ASP A 62 3.53 9.37 16.86
CA ASP A 62 3.66 8.74 18.18
C ASP A 62 3.92 7.23 18.10
N GLY A 63 3.45 6.60 17.02
CA GLY A 63 3.60 5.17 16.82
C GLY A 63 3.34 4.78 15.37
N MET A 64 4.01 3.74 14.91
CA MET A 64 3.74 3.09 13.62
C MET A 64 3.72 1.59 13.86
N TYR A 65 2.54 0.99 13.77
CA TYR A 65 2.36 -0.45 13.86
C TYR A 65 2.43 -1.05 12.45
N ASP A 66 3.41 -1.92 12.21
CA ASP A 66 3.57 -2.65 10.94
C ASP A 66 2.87 -4.01 11.03
N PHE A 67 2.08 -4.32 10.00
CA PHE A 67 1.38 -5.60 9.86
C PHE A 67 1.43 -6.10 8.41
N GLY A 68 2.59 -5.92 7.75
CA GLY A 68 2.80 -6.30 6.35
C GLY A 68 2.44 -7.77 6.02
N LEU A 69 2.73 -8.69 6.94
CA LEU A 69 2.47 -10.12 6.74
C LEU A 69 0.98 -10.47 6.75
N ASP A 70 0.16 -9.74 7.50
CA ASP A 70 -1.30 -9.92 7.48
C ASP A 70 -1.88 -9.47 6.13
N TYR A 71 -1.27 -8.46 5.51
CA TYR A 71 -1.64 -8.03 4.17
C TYR A 71 -1.22 -9.04 3.09
N ALA A 72 -0.08 -9.72 3.27
CA ALA A 72 0.29 -10.85 2.42
C ALA A 72 -0.75 -11.98 2.50
N GLU A 73 -1.21 -12.33 3.71
CA GLU A 73 -2.28 -13.33 3.88
C GLU A 73 -3.61 -12.88 3.25
N THR A 74 -3.92 -11.58 3.35
CA THR A 74 -5.10 -10.99 2.69
C THR A 74 -5.02 -11.16 1.17
N LEU A 75 -3.89 -10.83 0.56
CA LEU A 75 -3.66 -10.96 -0.89
C LEU A 75 -3.72 -12.43 -1.33
N ARG A 76 -3.17 -13.35 -0.54
CA ARG A 76 -3.27 -14.79 -0.79
C ARG A 76 -4.73 -15.25 -0.84
N ARG A 77 -5.54 -14.83 0.14
CA ARG A 77 -6.97 -15.17 0.18
C ARG A 77 -7.71 -14.58 -1.02
N TRP A 78 -7.44 -13.32 -1.36
CA TRP A 78 -8.04 -12.71 -2.55
C TRP A 78 -7.65 -13.44 -3.84
N HIS A 79 -6.40 -13.86 -3.98
CA HIS A 79 -5.95 -14.64 -5.13
C HIS A 79 -6.71 -15.96 -5.27
N VAL A 80 -6.86 -16.71 -4.17
CA VAL A 80 -7.64 -17.96 -4.15
C VAL A 80 -9.10 -17.71 -4.53
N GLN A 81 -9.74 -16.71 -3.90
CA GLN A 81 -11.15 -16.41 -4.15
C GLN A 81 -11.38 -15.88 -5.57
N PHE A 82 -10.47 -15.07 -6.12
CA PHE A 82 -10.54 -14.57 -7.48
C PHE A 82 -10.51 -15.72 -8.50
N ASN A 83 -9.60 -16.69 -8.32
CA ASN A 83 -9.51 -17.85 -9.20
C ASN A 83 -10.73 -18.77 -9.07
N ALA A 84 -11.25 -18.96 -7.85
CA ALA A 84 -12.49 -19.72 -7.65
C ALA A 84 -13.69 -19.06 -8.34
N ALA A 85 -13.70 -17.73 -8.47
CA ALA A 85 -14.73 -16.95 -9.14
C ALA A 85 -14.43 -16.67 -10.63
N ALA A 86 -13.42 -17.30 -11.24
CA ALA A 86 -12.94 -16.93 -12.57
C ALA A 86 -14.04 -16.93 -13.65
N GLN A 87 -14.91 -17.92 -13.65
CA GLN A 87 -16.05 -17.99 -14.60
C GLN A 87 -17.00 -16.79 -14.42
N LEU A 88 -17.32 -16.43 -13.18
CA LEU A 88 -18.18 -15.28 -12.89
C LEU A 88 -17.54 -13.97 -13.34
N VAL A 89 -16.23 -13.83 -13.20
CA VAL A 89 -15.48 -12.65 -13.69
C VAL A 89 -15.50 -12.61 -15.22
N GLN A 90 -15.26 -13.73 -15.89
CA GLN A 90 -15.35 -13.80 -17.35
C GLN A 90 -16.77 -13.49 -17.87
N HIS A 91 -17.82 -13.96 -17.19
CA HIS A 91 -19.21 -13.65 -17.53
C HIS A 91 -19.56 -12.16 -17.40
N GLN A 92 -18.79 -11.38 -16.62
CA GLN A 92 -18.92 -9.92 -16.54
C GLN A 92 -18.26 -9.19 -17.73
N GLY A 93 -17.66 -9.93 -18.68
CA GLY A 93 -17.04 -9.37 -19.88
C GLY A 93 -15.53 -9.11 -19.74
N PHE A 94 -14.91 -9.56 -18.65
CA PHE A 94 -13.46 -9.47 -18.50
C PHE A 94 -12.74 -10.58 -19.28
N ASP A 95 -11.79 -10.18 -20.12
CA ASP A 95 -11.06 -11.10 -21.00
C ASP A 95 -9.92 -11.83 -20.28
N ASP A 96 -9.34 -12.82 -20.96
CA ASP A 96 -8.23 -13.59 -20.38
C ASP A 96 -7.00 -12.73 -20.08
N ARG A 97 -6.83 -11.60 -20.79
CA ARG A 97 -5.74 -10.66 -20.52
C ARG A 97 -5.95 -9.99 -19.16
N PHE A 98 -7.15 -9.53 -18.86
CA PHE A 98 -7.52 -9.01 -17.55
C PHE A 98 -7.28 -10.08 -16.47
N MET A 99 -7.77 -11.31 -16.69
CA MET A 99 -7.62 -12.40 -15.73
C MET A 99 -6.16 -12.65 -15.35
N ARG A 100 -5.28 -12.78 -16.35
CA ARG A 100 -3.82 -12.97 -16.12
C ARG A 100 -3.19 -11.78 -15.42
N THR A 101 -3.59 -10.57 -15.79
CA THR A 101 -3.07 -9.33 -15.17
C THR A 101 -3.42 -9.27 -13.70
N TRP A 102 -4.66 -9.62 -13.35
CA TRP A 102 -5.15 -9.58 -11.97
C TRP A 102 -4.55 -10.69 -11.09
N GLN A 103 -4.41 -11.90 -11.64
CA GLN A 103 -3.70 -13.01 -10.98
C GLN A 103 -2.24 -12.63 -10.69
N PHE A 104 -1.55 -12.08 -11.69
CA PHE A 104 -0.17 -11.64 -11.53
C PHE A 104 -0.07 -10.51 -10.50
N TYR A 105 -0.96 -9.52 -10.53
CA TYR A 105 -1.02 -8.45 -9.53
C TYR A 105 -1.11 -9.00 -8.10
N LEU A 106 -2.09 -9.87 -7.82
CA LEU A 106 -2.30 -10.39 -6.48
C LEU A 106 -1.11 -11.20 -5.97
N ALA A 107 -0.57 -12.09 -6.81
CA ALA A 107 0.60 -12.91 -6.46
C ALA A 107 1.89 -12.07 -6.31
N TYR A 108 2.11 -11.09 -7.19
CA TYR A 108 3.26 -10.19 -7.15
C TYR A 108 3.24 -9.34 -5.87
N CYS A 109 2.09 -8.75 -5.53
CA CYS A 109 1.94 -7.99 -4.30
C CYS A 109 2.10 -8.88 -3.06
N GLU A 110 1.52 -10.09 -3.04
CA GLU A 110 1.70 -11.03 -1.93
C GLU A 110 3.19 -11.29 -1.68
N ALA A 111 3.95 -11.61 -2.74
CA ALA A 111 5.38 -11.82 -2.67
C ALA A 111 6.13 -10.58 -2.15
N GLY A 112 5.75 -9.38 -2.60
CA GLY A 112 6.30 -8.11 -2.13
C GLY A 112 6.15 -7.91 -0.62
N PHE A 113 4.96 -8.18 -0.08
CA PHE A 113 4.69 -8.11 1.36
C PHE A 113 5.41 -9.21 2.14
N ARG A 114 5.41 -10.46 1.66
CA ARG A 114 6.15 -11.57 2.31
C ARG A 114 7.66 -11.30 2.38
N ALA A 115 8.21 -10.72 1.32
CA ALA A 115 9.63 -10.36 1.23
C ALA A 115 9.97 -9.07 1.99
N ARG A 116 8.99 -8.40 2.63
CA ARG A 116 9.13 -7.09 3.28
C ARG A 116 9.69 -6.00 2.35
N ALA A 117 9.48 -6.16 1.04
CA ALA A 117 9.78 -5.13 0.06
C ALA A 117 8.75 -4.00 0.15
N THR A 118 7.52 -4.37 0.44
CA THR A 118 6.41 -3.49 0.81
C THR A 118 5.93 -3.85 2.21
N GLY A 119 5.38 -2.87 2.91
CA GLY A 119 4.76 -3.03 4.22
C GLY A 119 3.42 -2.33 4.26
N VAL A 120 2.65 -2.53 5.33
CA VAL A 120 1.48 -1.72 5.62
C VAL A 120 1.55 -1.34 7.08
N VAL A 121 1.28 -0.07 7.36
CA VAL A 121 1.42 0.50 8.69
C VAL A 121 0.15 1.23 9.09
N GLN A 122 -0.15 1.21 10.39
CA GLN A 122 -1.06 2.14 11.04
C GLN A 122 -0.23 3.13 11.86
N ALA A 123 -0.19 4.38 11.40
CA ALA A 123 0.53 5.46 12.03
C ALA A 123 -0.42 6.30 12.88
N VAL A 124 -0.09 6.45 14.16
CA VAL A 124 -0.75 7.39 15.07
C VAL A 124 -0.07 8.74 14.92
N LEU A 125 -0.85 9.75 14.54
CA LEU A 125 -0.41 11.13 14.38
C LEU A 125 -1.04 12.01 15.46
N THR A 126 -0.26 12.94 16.01
CA THR A 126 -0.75 13.95 16.95
C THR A 126 -0.38 15.34 16.45
N HIS A 127 -1.32 16.28 16.52
CA HIS A 127 -1.04 17.69 16.25
C HIS A 127 -0.21 18.26 17.40
N ALA A 128 1.06 18.52 17.09
CA ALA A 128 2.05 19.05 18.02
C ALA A 128 1.75 20.52 18.38
#